data_AF-R5S4V1-F1
#
_entry.id   AF-R5S4V1-F1
#
_cell.length_a   1.000
_cell.length_b   1.000
_cell.length_c   1.000
_cell.angle_alpha   90.00
_cell.angle_beta   90.00
_cell.angle_gamma   90.00
#
_symmetry.space_group_name_H-M   'P 1'
#
loop_
_entity.id
_entity.type
_entity.pdbx_description
1 polymer ?
#
loop_
_entity_poly.entity_id
_entity_poly.type
_entity_poly.pdbx_seq_one_letter_code
_entity_poly.pdbx_strand_id
1 'polypeptide(L)'
;MLLSDQQKYIISVLKQVKYIRLRQLYSLTVQHYRKERFEISQHRMDVMLRQLRTGTNFVYFQEDVVCYGKRTVDERYLEAVDVMLELTYCEPEFFSCERLEPPRLLRFTGQTRKLSFLHTVAWMDTPYRIMAIQRMKGERLIWISDRSNGYGIELPHHHILAVRQEDGTHRFFGSQEPEKI
;
A
#
# COMPACT_ATOMS: atom_id res chain seq x y z
N MET A 1 6.38 6.96 -28.34
CA MET A 1 4.97 7.06 -27.91
C MET A 1 4.83 8.29 -27.03
N LEU A 2 3.95 9.23 -27.39
CA LEU A 2 3.61 10.34 -26.50
C LEU A 2 2.60 9.81 -25.48
N LEU A 3 2.91 9.97 -24.18
CA LEU A 3 2.06 9.47 -23.11
C LEU A 3 0.99 10.50 -22.75
N SER A 4 -0.24 10.04 -22.52
CA SER A 4 -1.27 10.87 -21.87
C SER A 4 -0.86 11.17 -20.43
N ASP A 5 -1.45 12.21 -19.81
CA ASP A 5 -1.16 12.53 -18.41
C ASP A 5 -1.54 11.38 -17.47
N GLN A 6 -2.62 10.67 -17.77
CA GLN A 6 -3.05 9.45 -17.06
C GLN A 6 -2.00 8.34 -17.16
N GLN A 7 -1.41 8.13 -18.34
CA GLN A 7 -0.34 7.16 -18.51
C GLN A 7 0.95 7.57 -17.79
N LYS A 8 1.28 8.87 -17.79
CA LYS A 8 2.41 9.41 -17.02
C LYS A 8 2.23 9.18 -15.53
N TYR A 9 1.01 9.41 -15.01
CA TYR A 9 0.65 9.10 -13.63
C TYR A 9 0.78 7.61 -13.31
N ILE A 10 0.23 6.72 -14.16
CA ILE A 10 0.38 5.27 -13.96
C ILE A 10 1.86 4.87 -13.90
N ILE A 11 2.70 5.40 -14.79
CA ILE A 11 4.14 5.14 -14.75
C ILE A 11 4.79 5.70 -13.48
N SER A 12 4.39 6.87 -12.98
CA SER A 12 4.96 7.43 -11.76
C SER A 12 4.62 6.56 -10.54
N VAL A 13 3.38 6.07 -10.44
CA VAL A 13 2.98 5.08 -9.43
C VAL A 13 3.83 3.81 -9.55
N LEU A 14 3.91 3.22 -10.75
CA LEU A 14 4.70 2.00 -10.99
C LEU A 14 6.19 2.17 -10.65
N LYS A 15 6.77 3.35 -10.88
CA LYS A 15 8.15 3.65 -10.48
C LYS A 15 8.34 3.68 -8.96
N GLN A 16 7.33 4.11 -8.21
CA GLN A 16 7.37 4.18 -6.75
C GLN A 16 7.07 2.82 -6.10
N VAL A 17 5.94 2.18 -6.46
CA VAL A 17 5.53 0.89 -5.87
C VAL A 17 6.28 -0.31 -6.44
N LYS A 18 6.92 -0.15 -7.60
CA LYS A 18 7.62 -1.19 -8.38
C LYS A 18 6.75 -2.31 -8.94
N TYR A 19 5.73 -2.78 -8.22
CA TYR A 19 4.71 -3.70 -8.69
C TYR A 19 3.45 -3.56 -7.84
N ILE A 20 2.29 -3.85 -8.42
CA ILE A 20 0.99 -3.57 -7.81
C ILE A 20 -0.10 -4.40 -8.50
N ARG A 21 -1.14 -4.82 -7.76
CA ARG A 21 -2.30 -5.49 -8.39
C ARG A 21 -3.08 -4.51 -9.26
N LEU A 22 -3.71 -5.01 -10.32
CA LEU A 22 -4.54 -4.21 -11.23
C LEU A 22 -5.63 -3.46 -10.48
N ARG A 23 -6.30 -4.11 -9.52
CA ARG A 23 -7.34 -3.49 -8.67
C ARG A 23 -6.81 -2.32 -7.84
N GLN A 24 -5.59 -2.46 -7.29
CA GLN A 24 -4.96 -1.45 -6.44
C GLN A 24 -4.56 -0.22 -7.28
N LEU A 25 -3.95 -0.46 -8.44
CA LEU A 25 -3.58 0.59 -9.38
C LEU A 25 -4.80 1.32 -9.94
N TYR A 26 -5.88 0.59 -10.24
CA TYR A 26 -7.14 1.19 -10.66
C TYR A 26 -7.71 2.12 -9.59
N SER A 27 -7.80 1.68 -8.33
CA SER A 27 -8.30 2.49 -7.23
C SER A 27 -7.51 3.78 -7.01
N LEU A 28 -6.17 3.71 -7.05
CA LEU A 28 -5.30 4.89 -6.97
C LEU A 28 -5.56 5.87 -8.12
N THR A 29 -5.64 5.34 -9.35
CA THR A 29 -5.80 6.15 -10.55
C THR A 29 -7.17 6.83 -10.57
N VAL A 30 -8.24 6.11 -10.26
CA VAL A 30 -9.60 6.67 -10.17
C VAL A 30 -9.65 7.75 -9.08
N GLN A 31 -9.12 7.48 -7.89
CA GLN A 31 -9.17 8.45 -6.79
C GLN A 31 -8.36 9.72 -7.10
N HIS A 32 -7.20 9.60 -7.74
CA HIS A 32 -6.38 10.74 -8.16
C HIS A 32 -7.15 11.70 -9.09
N TYR A 33 -7.80 11.15 -10.13
CA TYR A 33 -8.50 11.94 -11.14
C TYR A 33 -9.93 12.34 -10.76
N ARG A 34 -10.51 11.70 -9.73
CA ARG A 34 -11.83 12.08 -9.20
C ARG A 34 -11.87 13.55 -8.77
N LYS A 35 -10.79 14.06 -8.19
CA LYS A 35 -10.65 15.48 -7.80
C LYS A 35 -10.72 16.44 -8.98
N GLU A 36 -10.28 16.00 -10.15
CA GLU A 36 -10.30 16.78 -11.39
C GLU A 36 -11.64 16.65 -12.16
N ARG A 37 -12.65 16.00 -11.55
CA ARG A 37 -13.94 15.65 -12.18
C ARG A 37 -13.77 14.83 -13.46
N PHE A 38 -12.69 14.07 -13.54
CA PHE A 38 -12.40 13.19 -14.67
C PHE A 38 -12.70 11.73 -14.29
N GLU A 39 -13.60 11.09 -15.02
CA GLU A 39 -13.98 9.70 -14.76
C GLU A 39 -13.11 8.72 -15.58
N ILE A 40 -12.48 7.77 -14.88
CA ILE A 40 -11.69 6.70 -15.50
C ILE A 40 -12.49 5.42 -15.41
N SER A 41 -13.03 4.99 -16.55
CA SER A 41 -13.66 3.67 -16.66
C SER A 41 -12.62 2.56 -16.69
N GLN A 42 -13.03 1.35 -16.27
CA GLN A 42 -12.20 0.16 -16.34
C GLN A 42 -11.70 -0.12 -17.77
N HIS A 43 -12.57 0.03 -18.78
CA HIS A 43 -12.19 -0.13 -20.18
C HIS A 43 -11.06 0.83 -20.60
N ARG A 44 -11.14 2.10 -20.17
CA ARG A 44 -10.08 3.09 -20.44
C ARG A 44 -8.77 2.68 -19.75
N MET A 45 -8.84 2.19 -18.51
CA MET A 45 -7.67 1.67 -17.78
C MET A 45 -7.00 0.53 -18.55
N ASP A 46 -7.78 -0.45 -19.01
CA ASP A 46 -7.26 -1.62 -19.75
C ASP A 46 -6.56 -1.21 -21.05
N VAL A 47 -7.13 -0.24 -21.78
CA VAL A 47 -6.52 0.32 -23.00
C VAL A 47 -5.19 1.00 -22.67
N MET A 48 -5.14 1.84 -21.64
CA MET A 48 -3.91 2.53 -21.23
C MET A 48 -2.82 1.53 -20.83
N LEU A 49 -3.17 0.52 -20.04
CA LEU A 49 -2.25 -0.54 -19.59
C LEU A 49 -1.73 -1.38 -20.75
N ARG A 50 -2.59 -1.73 -21.72
CA ARG A 50 -2.17 -2.44 -22.94
C ARG A 50 -1.19 -1.61 -23.76
N GLN A 51 -1.46 -0.32 -23.94
CA GLN A 51 -0.56 0.60 -24.65
C GLN A 51 0.78 0.74 -23.93
N LEU A 52 0.78 0.82 -22.59
CA LEU A 52 2.00 0.88 -21.80
C LEU A 52 2.82 -0.42 -21.93
N ARG A 53 2.16 -1.59 -21.93
CA ARG A 53 2.80 -2.89 -22.14
C ARG A 53 3.53 -2.98 -23.49
N THR A 54 2.90 -2.49 -24.56
CA THR A 54 3.45 -2.59 -25.91
C THR A 54 4.40 -1.45 -26.25
N GLY A 55 4.16 -0.27 -25.67
CA GLY A 55 4.87 0.97 -26.00
C GLY A 55 6.03 1.30 -25.05
N THR A 56 6.25 0.49 -24.00
CA THR A 56 7.36 0.67 -23.06
C THR A 56 8.05 -0.65 -22.76
N ASN A 57 9.37 -0.62 -22.56
CA ASN A 57 10.16 -1.83 -22.25
C ASN A 57 10.21 -2.17 -20.75
N PHE A 58 9.47 -1.42 -19.93
CA PHE A 58 9.54 -1.52 -18.47
C PHE A 58 8.20 -1.88 -17.82
N VAL A 59 7.09 -2.03 -18.55
CA VAL A 59 5.81 -2.49 -17.97
C VAL A 59 5.58 -3.95 -18.31
N TYR A 60 5.57 -4.81 -17.29
CA TYR A 60 5.38 -6.26 -17.40
C TYR A 60 4.12 -6.68 -16.65
N PHE A 61 3.51 -7.77 -17.08
CA PHE A 61 2.32 -8.34 -16.45
C PHE A 61 2.63 -9.74 -15.94
N GLN A 62 2.21 -10.04 -14.71
CA GLN A 62 2.24 -11.35 -14.08
C GLN A 62 0.85 -11.58 -13.52
N GLU A 63 0.00 -12.31 -14.25
CA GLU A 63 -1.42 -12.49 -13.92
C GLU A 63 -2.14 -11.15 -13.70
N ASP A 64 -2.62 -10.87 -12.48
CA ASP A 64 -3.30 -9.64 -12.09
C ASP A 64 -2.35 -8.56 -11.54
N VAL A 65 -1.03 -8.76 -11.65
CA VAL A 65 0.00 -7.83 -11.15
C VAL A 65 0.72 -7.13 -12.31
N VAL A 66 0.86 -5.81 -12.19
CA VAL A 66 1.66 -4.99 -13.11
C VAL A 66 2.99 -4.64 -12.44
N CYS A 67 4.09 -4.91 -13.13
CA CYS A 67 5.45 -4.72 -12.65
C CYS A 67 6.20 -3.67 -13.49
N TYR A 68 6.94 -2.81 -12.80
CA TYR A 68 7.95 -1.93 -13.39
C TYR A 68 9.29 -2.69 -13.49
N GLY A 69 9.63 -3.21 -14.65
CA GLY A 69 10.76 -4.12 -14.87
C GLY A 69 10.43 -5.57 -14.49
N LYS A 70 11.33 -6.49 -14.87
CA LYS A 70 11.24 -7.90 -14.45
C LYS A 70 11.63 -8.03 -12.99
N ARG A 71 10.77 -8.61 -12.16
CA ARG A 71 10.97 -8.79 -10.71
C ARG A 71 10.07 -9.88 -10.17
N THR A 72 10.46 -10.46 -9.04
CA THR A 72 9.62 -11.36 -8.24
C THR A 72 8.59 -10.55 -7.48
N VAL A 73 7.37 -11.05 -7.41
CA VAL A 73 6.25 -10.47 -6.66
C VAL A 73 6.25 -11.06 -5.24
N ASP A 74 6.15 -10.21 -4.22
CA ASP A 74 5.92 -10.60 -2.83
C ASP A 74 4.47 -10.29 -2.44
N GLU A 75 3.68 -11.32 -2.14
CA GLU A 75 2.28 -11.17 -1.73
C GLU A 75 2.12 -10.32 -0.46
N ARG A 76 3.09 -10.35 0.46
CA ARG A 76 3.06 -9.54 1.68
C ARG A 76 3.18 -8.06 1.36
N TYR A 77 3.99 -7.72 0.36
CA TYR A 77 4.09 -6.34 -0.11
C TYR A 77 2.77 -5.89 -0.76
N LEU A 78 2.15 -6.74 -1.56
CA LEU A 78 0.86 -6.42 -2.15
C LEU A 78 -0.24 -6.27 -1.08
N GLU A 79 -0.22 -7.05 -0.01
CA GLU A 79 -1.10 -6.86 1.15
C GLU A 79 -0.79 -5.55 1.90
N ALA A 80 0.49 -5.18 2.04
CA ALA A 80 0.86 -3.88 2.59
C ALA A 80 0.31 -2.70 1.77
N VAL A 81 0.25 -2.85 0.44
CA VAL A 81 -0.43 -1.88 -0.44
C VAL A 81 -1.93 -1.85 -0.17
N ASP A 82 -2.61 -2.99 0.04
CA ASP A 82 -4.03 -3.01 0.43
C ASP A 82 -4.26 -2.22 1.72
N VAL A 83 -3.48 -2.49 2.76
CA VAL A 83 -3.52 -1.75 4.04
C VAL A 83 -3.35 -0.24 3.85
N MET A 84 -2.38 0.17 3.03
CA MET A 84 -2.20 1.59 2.71
C MET A 84 -3.45 2.18 2.06
N LEU A 85 -4.00 1.51 1.04
CA LEU A 85 -5.17 2.03 0.30
C LEU A 85 -6.42 2.09 1.18
N GLU A 86 -6.64 1.11 2.04
CA GLU A 86 -7.77 1.09 2.98
C GLU A 86 -7.68 2.24 3.98
N LEU A 87 -6.51 2.44 4.60
CA LEU A 87 -6.33 3.51 5.58
C LEU A 87 -6.41 4.90 4.94
N THR A 88 -5.79 5.06 3.77
CA THR A 88 -5.72 6.37 3.08
C THR A 88 -6.94 6.67 2.23
N TYR A 89 -7.95 5.80 2.18
CA TYR A 89 -9.08 5.91 1.25
C TYR A 89 -8.63 6.10 -0.21
N CYS A 90 -7.61 5.31 -0.61
CA CYS A 90 -6.94 5.37 -1.92
C CYS A 90 -6.26 6.71 -2.23
N GLU A 91 -6.00 7.53 -1.21
CA GLU A 91 -5.41 8.86 -1.33
C GLU A 91 -4.15 9.03 -0.44
N PRO A 92 -3.11 8.22 -0.67
CA PRO A 92 -1.84 8.44 0.00
C PRO A 92 -1.18 9.72 -0.52
N GLU A 93 -0.55 10.49 0.38
CA GLU A 93 0.24 11.67 0.02
C GLU A 93 1.66 11.27 -0.39
N PHE A 94 2.23 10.29 0.30
CA PHE A 94 3.53 9.71 0.02
C PHE A 94 3.46 8.21 0.24
N PHE A 95 4.20 7.45 -0.57
CA PHE A 95 4.49 6.05 -0.28
C PHE A 95 5.81 5.58 -0.92
N SER A 96 6.49 4.62 -0.29
CA SER A 96 7.74 4.06 -0.81
C SER A 96 8.04 2.68 -0.21
N CYS A 97 8.58 1.79 -1.05
CA CYS A 97 9.12 0.50 -0.67
C CYS A 97 10.67 0.48 -0.66
N GLU A 98 11.32 1.62 -0.92
CA GLU A 98 12.78 1.70 -1.07
C GLU A 98 13.50 1.86 0.28
N ARG A 99 14.69 1.27 0.38
CA ARG A 99 15.59 1.37 1.57
C ARG A 99 14.90 0.95 2.88
N LEU A 100 14.05 -0.07 2.78
CA LEU A 100 13.39 -0.69 3.92
C LEU A 100 14.12 -1.98 4.29
N GLU A 101 14.60 -2.05 5.53
CA GLU A 101 15.13 -3.28 6.08
C GLU A 101 13.97 -4.17 6.56
N PRO A 102 14.02 -5.49 6.29
CA PRO A 102 13.07 -6.44 6.86
C PRO A 102 12.91 -6.23 8.37
N PRO A 103 11.68 -6.33 8.90
CA PRO A 103 10.46 -6.83 8.27
C PRO A 103 9.61 -5.75 7.55
N ARG A 104 10.14 -4.55 7.30
CA ARG A 104 9.35 -3.42 6.77
C ARG A 104 9.10 -3.61 5.27
N LEU A 105 7.87 -3.38 4.85
CA LEU A 105 7.40 -3.63 3.49
C LEU A 105 7.07 -2.34 2.73
N LEU A 106 6.42 -1.40 3.42
CA LEU A 106 5.92 -0.17 2.80
C LEU A 106 5.89 0.96 3.82
N ARG A 107 6.30 2.16 3.40
CA ARG A 107 6.07 3.41 4.12
C ARG A 107 5.05 4.25 3.41
N PHE A 108 4.21 4.97 4.14
CA PHE A 108 3.29 5.94 3.56
C PHE A 108 2.85 7.03 4.54
N THR A 109 2.29 8.11 4.00
CA THR A 109 1.50 9.13 4.72
C THR A 109 0.17 9.33 4.01
N GLY A 110 -0.85 9.78 4.74
CA GLY A 110 -2.16 10.12 4.19
C GLY A 110 -2.45 11.61 4.32
N GLN A 111 -3.37 12.11 3.49
CA GLN A 111 -3.75 13.53 3.49
C GLN A 111 -4.60 13.96 4.70
N THR A 112 -5.15 13.01 5.47
CA THR A 112 -6.02 13.32 6.61
C THR A 112 -5.20 13.61 7.86
N ARG A 113 -5.73 14.45 8.78
CA ARG A 113 -5.06 14.77 10.06
C ARG A 113 -4.74 13.53 10.91
N LYS A 114 -5.51 12.45 10.77
CA LYS A 114 -5.25 11.18 11.48
C LYS A 114 -4.10 10.38 10.87
N LEU A 115 -3.75 10.63 9.60
CA LEU A 115 -2.73 9.91 8.84
C LEU A 115 -1.56 10.80 8.39
N SER A 116 -1.45 12.03 8.92
CA SER A 116 -0.37 12.96 8.60
C SER A 116 1.00 12.50 9.14
N PHE A 117 1.00 11.52 10.04
CA PHE A 117 2.23 10.88 10.53
C PHE A 117 2.74 9.82 9.54
N LEU A 118 4.03 9.49 9.64
CA LEU A 118 4.61 8.39 8.87
C LEU A 118 4.06 7.06 9.38
N HIS A 119 3.55 6.24 8.46
CA HIS A 119 3.12 4.87 8.72
C HIS A 119 4.09 3.91 8.03
N THR A 120 4.47 2.85 8.73
CA THR A 120 5.25 1.75 8.17
C THR A 120 4.49 0.45 8.34
N VAL A 121 4.20 -0.23 7.23
CA VAL A 121 3.66 -1.59 7.23
C VAL A 121 4.82 -2.58 7.32
N ALA A 122 4.70 -3.54 8.23
CA ALA A 122 5.71 -4.56 8.48
C ALA A 122 5.07 -5.95 8.63
N TRP A 123 5.82 -6.97 8.22
CA TRP A 123 5.44 -8.37 8.41
C TRP A 123 5.74 -8.85 9.83
N MET A 124 4.74 -9.45 10.48
CA MET A 124 4.92 -10.14 11.76
C MET A 124 4.88 -11.65 11.55
N ASP A 125 6.05 -12.28 11.55
CA ASP A 125 6.20 -13.74 11.60
C ASP A 125 5.97 -14.28 13.03
N THR A 126 6.36 -13.50 14.05
CA THR A 126 6.33 -13.87 15.46
C THR A 126 5.93 -12.67 16.32
N PRO A 127 5.11 -12.86 17.38
CA PRO A 127 4.69 -11.76 18.25
C PRO A 127 5.84 -11.00 18.91
N TYR A 128 6.97 -11.68 19.22
CA TYR A 128 8.15 -11.06 19.82
C TYR A 128 8.75 -9.93 18.96
N ARG A 129 8.57 -9.99 17.64
CA ARG A 129 9.04 -8.97 16.70
C ARG A 129 8.41 -7.60 16.95
N ILE A 130 7.17 -7.57 17.45
CA ILE A 130 6.48 -6.33 17.80
C ILE A 130 7.25 -5.56 18.86
N MET A 131 7.83 -6.26 19.84
CA MET A 131 8.57 -5.65 20.96
C MET A 131 9.99 -5.24 20.59
N ALA A 132 10.60 -5.94 19.64
CA ALA A 132 12.01 -5.73 19.28
C ALA A 132 12.24 -4.63 18.25
N ILE A 133 11.23 -4.30 17.42
CA ILE A 133 11.42 -3.35 16.33
C ILE A 133 11.49 -1.91 16.84
N GLN A 134 12.48 -1.17 16.36
CA GLN A 134 12.56 0.27 16.60
C GLN A 134 11.74 1.05 15.56
N ARG A 135 11.06 2.10 16.03
CA ARG A 135 10.33 3.06 15.20
C ARG A 135 10.99 4.44 15.26
N MET A 136 10.83 5.22 14.21
CA MET A 136 11.16 6.63 14.22
C MET A 136 10.18 7.40 15.12
N LYS A 137 10.63 8.54 15.66
CA LYS A 137 9.77 9.38 16.49
C LYS A 137 8.57 9.86 15.68
N GLY A 138 7.37 9.61 16.19
CA GLY A 138 6.10 9.96 15.52
C GLY A 138 5.66 8.96 14.44
N GLU A 139 6.45 7.93 14.15
CA GLU A 139 6.06 6.85 13.24
C GLU A 139 5.04 5.92 13.92
N ARG A 140 4.04 5.48 13.15
CA ARG A 140 3.12 4.39 13.52
C ARG A 140 3.51 3.12 12.76
N LEU A 141 3.61 2.00 13.48
CA LEU A 141 3.89 0.69 12.87
C LEU A 141 2.60 -0.09 12.69
N ILE A 142 2.36 -0.59 11.49
CA ILE A 142 1.21 -1.41 11.15
C ILE A 142 1.72 -2.82 10.85
N TRP A 143 1.22 -3.80 11.59
CA TRP A 143 1.60 -5.19 11.44
C TRP A 143 0.58 -5.95 10.62
N ILE A 144 1.06 -6.69 9.63
CA ILE A 144 0.29 -7.73 8.93
C ILE A 144 0.86 -9.10 9.29
N SER A 145 0.02 -10.13 9.28
CA SER A 145 0.39 -11.51 9.64
C SER A 145 -0.64 -12.51 9.15
N ASP A 146 -0.28 -13.80 9.12
CA ASP A 146 -1.21 -14.89 8.80
C ASP A 146 -2.28 -15.17 9.89
N ARG A 147 -2.33 -14.37 10.96
CA ARG A 147 -3.28 -14.57 12.04
C ARG A 147 -4.69 -14.20 11.60
N SER A 148 -5.66 -15.04 11.94
CA SER A 148 -7.09 -14.80 11.68
C SER A 148 -7.76 -13.86 12.68
N ASN A 149 -7.10 -13.52 13.79
CA ASN A 149 -7.60 -12.57 14.79
C ASN A 149 -6.46 -11.83 15.52
N GLY A 150 -6.83 -10.68 16.09
CA GLY A 150 -5.93 -9.83 16.88
C GLY A 150 -5.94 -10.10 18.38
N TYR A 151 -6.63 -11.15 18.84
CA TYR A 151 -6.74 -11.42 20.27
C TYR A 151 -5.42 -11.98 20.84
N GLY A 152 -5.14 -11.60 22.09
CA GLY A 152 -3.94 -12.04 22.81
C GLY A 152 -2.63 -11.40 22.35
N ILE A 153 -2.68 -10.33 21.55
CA ILE A 153 -1.51 -9.53 21.18
C ILE A 153 -1.55 -8.22 21.97
N GLU A 154 -0.55 -8.02 22.82
CA GLU A 154 -0.30 -6.72 23.43
C GLU A 154 0.48 -5.84 22.44
N LEU A 155 -0.17 -4.77 21.97
CA LEU A 155 0.44 -3.82 21.04
C LEU A 155 1.09 -2.66 21.81
N PRO A 156 2.38 -2.36 21.59
CA PRO A 156 3.02 -1.17 22.10
C PRO A 156 2.33 0.09 21.61
N HIS A 157 2.57 1.20 22.30
CA HIS A 157 2.05 2.50 21.90
C HIS A 157 2.44 2.85 20.45
N HIS A 158 1.49 3.36 19.67
CA HIS A 158 1.60 3.65 18.22
C HIS A 158 1.74 2.44 17.29
N HIS A 159 1.49 1.23 17.78
CA HIS A 159 1.41 0.04 16.94
C HIS A 159 -0.06 -0.25 16.60
N ILE A 160 -0.28 -0.76 15.41
CA ILE A 160 -1.57 -1.19 14.88
C ILE A 160 -1.37 -2.61 14.35
N LEU A 161 -2.32 -3.50 14.59
CA LEU A 161 -2.40 -4.80 13.92
C LEU A 161 -3.50 -4.74 12.87
N ALA A 162 -3.17 -5.06 11.63
CA ALA A 162 -4.09 -5.26 10.54
C ALA A 162 -4.31 -6.77 10.35
N VAL A 163 -5.54 -7.21 10.58
CA VAL A 163 -5.95 -8.61 10.43
C VAL A 163 -6.78 -8.74 9.16
N ARG A 164 -6.30 -9.54 8.21
CA ARG A 164 -7.00 -9.79 6.96
C ARG A 164 -8.26 -10.64 7.20
N GLN A 165 -9.37 -10.20 6.62
CA GLN A 165 -10.67 -10.86 6.69
C GLN A 165 -10.89 -11.75 5.45
N GLU A 166 -11.91 -12.62 5.49
CA GLU A 166 -12.25 -13.53 4.39
C GLU A 166 -12.59 -12.81 3.08
N ASP A 167 -13.14 -11.61 3.17
CA ASP A 167 -13.48 -10.76 2.02
C ASP A 167 -12.26 -10.01 1.43
N GLY A 168 -11.08 -10.16 2.05
CA GLY A 168 -9.83 -9.52 1.65
C GLY A 168 -9.59 -8.13 2.23
N THR A 169 -10.51 -7.58 3.03
CA THR A 169 -10.33 -6.30 3.75
C THR A 169 -9.58 -6.51 5.08
N HIS A 170 -9.13 -5.42 5.72
CA HIS A 170 -8.44 -5.49 7.01
C HIS A 170 -9.27 -4.94 8.16
N ARG A 171 -9.23 -5.64 9.29
CA ARG A 171 -9.67 -5.10 10.58
C ARG A 171 -8.46 -4.58 11.34
N PHE A 172 -8.54 -3.34 11.81
CA PHE A 172 -7.45 -2.65 12.48
C PHE A 172 -7.64 -2.63 14.00
N PHE A 173 -6.62 -3.07 14.73
CA PHE A 173 -6.57 -3.06 16.20
C PHE A 173 -5.43 -2.15 16.64
N GLY A 174 -5.74 -1.11 17.42
CA GLY A 174 -4.72 -0.23 18.01
C GLY A 174 -4.28 -0.68 19.40
N SER A 175 -3.18 -0.11 19.90
CA SER A 175 -2.82 -0.19 21.32
C SER A 175 -3.96 0.31 22.20
N GLN A 176 -4.31 -0.43 23.27
CA GLN A 176 -5.44 -0.10 24.15
C GLN A 176 -5.19 1.06 25.12
N GLU A 177 -4.01 1.67 25.12
CA GLU A 177 -3.75 2.80 26.01
C GLU A 177 -4.52 4.06 25.57
N PRO A 178 -5.28 4.71 26.47
CA PRO A 178 -5.92 5.97 26.17
C PRO A 178 -4.86 7.01 25.77
N GLU A 179 -5.14 7.80 24.73
CA GLU A 179 -4.36 9.01 24.45
C GLU A 179 -4.39 9.84 25.74
N LYS A 180 -3.23 10.00 26.41
CA LYS A 180 -3.12 10.93 27.53
C LYS A 180 -3.43 12.33 26.98
N ILE A 181 -4.61 12.83 27.33
CA ILE A 181 -5.08 14.19 27.11
C ILE A 181 -4.21 15.15 27.93
#